data_AF-A0A6M8T1U4-F1
#
_entry.id   AF-A0A6M8T1U4-F1
#
_cell.length_a   1.000
_cell.length_b   1.000
_cell.length_c   1.000
_cell.angle_alpha   90.00
_cell.angle_beta   90.00
_cell.angle_gamma   90.00
#
_symmetry.space_group_name_H-M   'P 1'
#
loop_
_entity.id
_entity.type
_entity.pdbx_description
1 polymer ?
#
loop_
_entity_poly.entity_id
_entity_poly.type
_entity_poly.pdbx_seq_one_letter_code
_entity_poly.pdbx_strand_id
1 'polypeptide(L)'
;MCEKANDLCNPAGVEEIKNNLLNELDCAIAWYGKKAGQRGRFARWTRRGMIILGGVSALIPVLTQIPSPIDVVISPLYASVTMIFIATLFAFEKYGGNAEAWMRFVLAKQDLEKLKNELLISWCKFSPANNSSNDVKSALDELLRIANEKHRIVQSETKDWIKEFKSGMASTTPRTN
;
A
#
# COMPACT_ATOMS: atom_id res chain seq x y z
N MET A 1 -0.22 -15.72 -36.56
CA MET A 1 0.30 -14.71 -35.61
C MET A 1 0.43 -13.33 -36.25
N CYS A 2 0.86 -13.19 -37.51
CA CYS A 2 0.98 -11.88 -38.19
C CYS A 2 -0.36 -11.21 -38.53
N GLU A 3 -1.43 -11.97 -38.75
CA GLU A 3 -2.75 -11.41 -39.14
C GLU A 3 -3.40 -10.61 -38.00
N LYS A 4 -3.42 -11.15 -36.77
CA LYS A 4 -3.87 -10.43 -35.57
C LYS A 4 -3.07 -9.17 -35.26
N ALA A 5 -1.78 -9.13 -35.61
CA ALA A 5 -0.96 -7.95 -35.36
C ALA A 5 -1.36 -6.79 -36.30
N ASN A 6 -1.74 -7.09 -37.54
CA ASN A 6 -2.23 -6.10 -38.50
C ASN A 6 -3.58 -5.51 -38.08
N ASP A 7 -4.47 -6.34 -37.53
CA ASP A 7 -5.79 -5.89 -37.02
C ASP A 7 -5.65 -4.95 -35.81
N LEU A 8 -4.62 -5.16 -34.97
CA LEU A 8 -4.35 -4.30 -33.80
C LEU A 8 -3.72 -2.94 -34.16
N CYS A 9 -3.17 -2.80 -35.38
CA CYS A 9 -2.60 -1.55 -35.89
C CYS A 9 -3.63 -0.64 -36.58
N ASN A 10 -4.92 -1.00 -36.57
CA ASN A 10 -5.99 -0.12 -37.03
C ASN A 10 -6.56 0.73 -35.86
N PRO A 11 -7.29 1.83 -36.13
CA PRO A 11 -7.81 2.71 -35.07
C PRO A 11 -8.69 1.98 -34.02
N ALA A 12 -9.45 0.97 -34.44
CA ALA A 12 -10.30 0.18 -33.54
C ALA A 12 -9.47 -0.73 -32.61
N GLY A 13 -8.39 -1.32 -33.13
CA GLY A 13 -7.45 -2.14 -32.38
C GLY A 13 -6.69 -1.34 -31.33
N VAL A 14 -6.28 -0.10 -31.66
CA VAL A 14 -5.64 0.79 -30.67
C VAL A 14 -6.62 1.15 -29.55
N GLU A 15 -7.89 1.40 -29.88
CA GLU A 15 -8.92 1.66 -28.86
C GLU A 15 -9.19 0.42 -27.97
N GLU A 16 -9.17 -0.78 -28.53
CA GLU A 16 -9.24 -2.02 -27.76
C GLU A 16 -8.06 -2.15 -26.79
N ILE A 17 -6.83 -1.89 -27.25
CA ILE A 17 -5.63 -1.92 -26.40
C ILE A 17 -5.74 -0.90 -25.27
N LYS A 18 -6.18 0.32 -25.56
CA LYS A 18 -6.43 1.37 -24.56
C LYS A 18 -7.41 0.89 -23.49
N ASN A 19 -8.55 0.33 -23.91
CA ASN A 19 -9.58 -0.15 -22.99
C ASN A 19 -9.08 -1.31 -22.12
N ASN A 20 -8.32 -2.24 -22.71
CA ASN A 20 -7.68 -3.32 -21.95
C ASN A 20 -6.69 -2.77 -20.92
N LEU A 21 -5.85 -1.80 -21.30
CA LEU A 21 -4.90 -1.16 -20.38
C LEU A 21 -5.60 -0.40 -19.25
N LEU A 22 -6.70 0.31 -19.56
CA LEU A 22 -7.53 0.97 -18.54
C LEU A 22 -8.12 -0.03 -17.55
N ASN A 23 -8.64 -1.16 -18.04
CA ASN A 23 -9.17 -2.23 -17.18
C ASN A 23 -8.08 -2.84 -16.29
N GLU A 24 -6.88 -3.04 -16.81
CA GLU A 24 -5.74 -3.52 -16.01
C GLU A 24 -5.33 -2.53 -14.92
N LEU A 25 -5.29 -1.23 -15.25
CA LEU A 25 -5.02 -0.16 -14.29
C LEU A 25 -6.09 -0.14 -13.19
N ASP A 26 -7.37 -0.23 -13.56
CA ASP A 26 -8.47 -0.25 -12.59
C ASP A 26 -8.43 -1.47 -11.68
N CYS A 27 -8.12 -2.65 -12.23
CA CYS A 27 -7.91 -3.86 -11.45
C CYS A 27 -6.76 -3.69 -10.45
N ALA A 28 -5.64 -3.12 -10.88
CA ALA A 28 -4.50 -2.85 -10.03
C ALA A 28 -4.84 -1.84 -8.93
N ILE A 29 -5.43 -0.69 -9.27
CA ILE A 29 -5.87 0.35 -8.33
C ILE A 29 -6.82 -0.24 -7.27
N ALA A 30 -7.80 -1.03 -7.69
CA ALA A 30 -8.74 -1.70 -6.78
C ALA A 30 -8.04 -2.70 -5.85
N TRP A 31 -7.10 -3.49 -6.38
CA TRP A 31 -6.31 -4.43 -5.59
C TRP A 31 -5.48 -3.73 -4.52
N TYR A 32 -4.73 -2.69 -4.91
CA TYR A 32 -3.92 -1.87 -4.00
C TYR A 32 -4.78 -1.16 -2.96
N GLY A 33 -5.92 -0.59 -3.35
CA GLY A 33 -6.87 0.04 -2.43
C GLY A 33 -7.43 -0.94 -1.40
N LYS A 34 -7.79 -2.15 -1.81
CA LYS A 34 -8.27 -3.21 -0.90
C LYS A 34 -7.19 -3.63 0.08
N LYS A 35 -5.95 -3.83 -0.38
CA LYS A 35 -4.80 -4.22 0.47
C LYS A 35 -4.41 -3.11 1.44
N ALA A 36 -4.36 -1.86 0.99
CA ALA A 36 -4.15 -0.69 1.83
C ALA A 36 -5.21 -0.61 2.93
N GLY A 37 -6.50 -0.76 2.58
CA GLY A 37 -7.60 -0.69 3.55
C GLY A 37 -7.55 -1.80 4.62
N GLN A 38 -7.13 -3.02 4.24
CA GLN A 38 -6.95 -4.12 5.19
C GLN A 38 -5.81 -3.84 6.19
N ARG A 39 -4.62 -3.48 5.68
CA ARG A 39 -3.45 -3.20 6.52
C ARG A 39 -3.62 -1.95 7.38
N GLY A 40 -4.19 -0.89 6.82
CA GLY A 40 -4.46 0.37 7.52
C GLY A 40 -5.53 0.24 8.60
N ARG A 41 -6.51 -0.67 8.48
CA ARG A 41 -7.40 -1.01 9.60
C ARG A 41 -6.62 -1.68 10.72
N PHE A 42 -5.84 -2.70 10.39
CA PHE A 42 -5.06 -3.43 11.38
C PHE A 42 -4.09 -2.51 12.17
N ALA A 43 -3.32 -1.66 11.47
CA ALA A 43 -2.41 -0.71 12.09
C ALA A 43 -3.13 0.32 12.99
N ARG A 44 -4.32 0.79 12.61
CA ARG A 44 -5.11 1.69 13.46
C ARG A 44 -5.63 0.99 14.71
N TRP A 45 -6.02 -0.27 14.61
CA TRP A 45 -6.45 -1.07 15.75
C TRP A 45 -5.30 -1.31 16.74
N THR A 46 -4.10 -1.66 16.26
CA THR A 46 -2.93 -1.84 17.14
C THR A 46 -2.58 -0.56 17.88
N ARG A 47 -2.54 0.59 17.17
CA ARG A 47 -2.28 1.89 17.78
C ARG A 47 -3.30 2.29 18.84
N ARG A 48 -4.60 2.10 18.54
CA ARG A 48 -5.66 2.35 19.53
C ARG A 48 -5.50 1.47 20.76
N GLY A 49 -5.19 0.19 20.58
CA GLY A 49 -4.91 -0.73 21.67
C GLY A 49 -3.75 -0.27 22.54
N MET A 50 -2.62 0.11 21.93
CA MET A 50 -1.46 0.63 22.66
C MET A 50 -1.77 1.92 23.44
N ILE A 51 -2.53 2.85 22.86
CA ILE A 51 -2.91 4.10 23.53
C ILE A 51 -3.81 3.82 24.74
N ILE A 52 -4.83 2.98 24.58
CA ILE A 52 -5.77 2.65 25.67
C ILE A 52 -5.03 1.91 26.79
N LEU A 53 -4.24 0.88 26.45
CA LEU A 53 -3.47 0.12 27.43
C LEU A 53 -2.42 1.01 28.11
N GLY A 54 -1.77 1.91 27.38
CA GLY A 54 -0.83 2.87 27.94
C GLY A 54 -1.50 3.80 28.95
N GLY A 55 -2.69 4.32 28.61
CA GLY A 55 -3.50 5.12 29.53
C GLY A 55 -3.88 4.35 30.79
N VAL A 56 -4.39 3.12 30.66
CA VAL A 56 -4.74 2.27 31.81
C VAL A 56 -3.51 1.97 32.67
N SER A 57 -2.39 1.61 32.04
CA SER A 57 -1.14 1.31 32.74
C SER A 57 -0.60 2.51 33.52
N ALA A 58 -0.79 3.73 33.01
CA ALA A 58 -0.40 4.96 33.69
C ALA A 58 -1.34 5.33 34.86
N LEU A 59 -2.62 4.94 34.79
CA LEU A 59 -3.60 5.20 35.84
C LEU A 59 -3.50 4.24 37.03
N ILE A 60 -3.06 3.00 36.83
CA ILE A 60 -2.98 1.99 37.90
C ILE A 60 -2.19 2.50 39.12
N PRO A 61 -0.96 3.02 39.00
CA PRO A 61 -0.21 3.52 40.16
C PRO A 61 -0.93 4.65 40.90
N VAL A 62 -1.61 5.54 40.17
CA VAL A 62 -2.36 6.67 40.75
C VAL A 62 -3.54 6.15 41.56
N LEU A 63 -4.30 5.18 41.01
CA LEU A 63 -5.44 4.59 41.70
C LEU A 63 -5.04 3.83 42.97
N THR A 64 -3.86 3.21 43.00
CA THR A 64 -3.36 2.52 44.22
C THR A 64 -2.96 3.48 45.35
N GLN A 65 -2.79 4.77 45.05
CA GLN A 65 -2.39 5.79 46.04
C GLN A 65 -3.59 6.57 46.62
N ILE A 66 -4.77 6.48 46.02
CA ILE A 66 -5.97 7.19 46.48
C ILE A 66 -6.61 6.39 47.63
N PRO A 67 -6.77 6.98 48.83
CA PRO A 67 -7.51 6.33 49.92
C PRO A 67 -8.97 6.17 49.52
N SER A 68 -9.41 4.95 49.27
CA SER A 68 -10.79 4.61 48.90
C SER A 68 -11.52 4.01 50.10
N PRO A 69 -12.78 4.40 50.38
CA PRO A 69 -13.62 3.76 51.39
C PRO A 69 -14.08 2.35 50.98
N ILE A 70 -13.82 1.94 49.74
CA ILE A 70 -14.11 0.62 49.20
C ILE A 70 -12.78 -0.15 49.10
N ASP A 71 -12.69 -1.32 49.76
CA ASP A 71 -11.53 -2.23 49.80
C ASP A 71 -11.20 -2.89 48.45
N VAL A 72 -11.00 -2.09 47.40
CA VAL A 72 -10.53 -2.61 46.10
C VAL A 72 -9.01 -2.60 46.11
N VAL A 73 -8.41 -3.72 46.51
CA VAL A 73 -6.95 -3.90 46.46
C VAL A 73 -6.54 -4.23 45.02
N ILE A 74 -6.19 -3.20 44.25
CA ILE A 74 -5.61 -3.37 42.90
C ILE A 74 -4.13 -3.73 43.05
N SER A 75 -3.74 -4.93 42.60
CA SER A 75 -2.34 -5.35 42.62
C SER A 75 -1.50 -4.50 41.65
N PRO A 76 -0.33 -3.97 42.07
CA PRO A 76 0.60 -3.29 41.17
C PRO A 76 1.08 -4.16 39.99
N LEU A 77 1.00 -5.49 40.12
CA LEU A 77 1.37 -6.44 39.06
C LEU A 77 0.60 -6.21 37.76
N TYR A 78 -0.64 -5.71 37.83
CA TYR A 78 -1.43 -5.42 36.63
C TYR A 78 -0.77 -4.35 35.74
N ALA A 79 -0.05 -3.38 36.32
CA ALA A 79 0.69 -2.38 35.54
C ALA A 79 1.86 -3.01 34.76
N SER A 80 2.55 -3.98 35.37
CA SER A 80 3.63 -4.71 34.70
C SER A 80 3.08 -5.58 33.56
N VAL A 81 1.95 -6.27 33.77
CA VAL A 81 1.27 -7.07 32.74
C VAL A 81 0.85 -6.19 31.57
N THR A 82 0.23 -5.02 31.82
CA THR A 82 -0.16 -4.10 30.75
C THR A 82 1.05 -3.56 29.98
N MET A 83 2.16 -3.27 30.66
CA MET A 83 3.40 -2.85 29.99
C MET A 83 3.98 -3.93 29.07
N ILE A 84 3.99 -5.21 29.49
CA ILE A 84 4.45 -6.32 28.64
C ILE A 84 3.55 -6.44 27.40
N PHE A 85 2.24 -6.30 27.56
CA PHE A 85 1.30 -6.30 26.43
C PHE A 85 1.54 -5.15 25.46
N ILE A 86 1.78 -3.93 25.96
CA ILE A 86 2.11 -2.77 25.13
C ILE A 86 3.42 -3.02 24.36
N ALA A 87 4.47 -3.49 25.04
CA ALA A 87 5.75 -3.80 24.42
C ALA A 87 5.60 -4.87 23.31
N THR A 88 4.75 -5.88 23.55
CA THR A 88 4.45 -6.93 22.57
C THR A 88 3.70 -6.38 21.36
N LEU A 89 2.67 -5.55 21.57
CA LEU A 89 1.94 -4.90 20.48
C LEU A 89 2.84 -3.96 19.67
N PHE A 90 3.74 -3.24 20.34
CA PHE A 90 4.72 -2.39 19.68
C PHE A 90 5.70 -3.20 18.84
N ALA A 91 6.23 -4.30 19.39
CA ALA A 91 7.07 -5.22 18.64
C ALA A 91 6.32 -5.80 17.43
N PHE A 92 5.05 -6.18 17.61
CA PHE A 92 4.20 -6.67 16.52
C PHE A 92 3.99 -5.62 15.42
N GLU A 93 3.74 -4.35 15.78
CA GLU A 93 3.61 -3.27 14.79
C GLU A 93 4.94 -3.01 14.06
N LYS A 94 6.05 -3.00 14.81
CA LYS A 94 7.40 -2.73 14.28
C LYS A 94 7.89 -3.83 13.34
N TYR A 95 7.76 -5.09 13.72
CA TYR A 95 8.25 -6.23 12.92
C TYR A 95 7.21 -6.78 11.94
N GLY A 96 5.92 -6.54 12.19
CA GLY A 96 4.86 -6.95 11.30
C GLY A 96 4.69 -6.06 10.06
N GLY A 97 5.33 -4.89 10.03
CA GLY A 97 5.38 -3.99 8.86
C GLY A 97 4.03 -3.45 8.42
N ASN A 98 2.96 -3.58 9.22
CA ASN A 98 1.60 -3.30 8.77
C ASN A 98 1.37 -1.83 8.39
N ALA A 99 1.96 -0.90 9.15
CA ALA A 99 1.86 0.52 8.88
C ALA A 99 2.67 0.93 7.64
N GLU A 100 3.87 0.38 7.49
CA GLU A 100 4.75 0.64 6.33
C GLU A 100 4.15 0.05 5.06
N ALA A 101 3.70 -1.20 5.10
CA ALA A 101 2.95 -1.86 4.04
C ALA A 101 1.73 -1.04 3.59
N TRP A 102 0.96 -0.54 4.56
CA TRP A 102 -0.21 0.30 4.27
C TRP A 102 0.18 1.55 3.48
N MET A 103 1.22 2.28 3.91
CA MET A 103 1.68 3.48 3.23
C MET A 103 2.18 3.19 1.81
N ARG A 104 2.97 2.11 1.63
CA ARG A 104 3.45 1.70 0.31
C ARG A 104 2.31 1.37 -0.65
N PHE A 105 1.31 0.62 -0.19
CA PHE A 105 0.12 0.33 -1.00
C PHE A 105 -0.68 1.59 -1.36
N VAL A 106 -0.76 2.57 -0.45
CA VAL A 106 -1.42 3.86 -0.74
C VAL A 106 -0.65 4.64 -1.80
N LEU A 107 0.68 4.71 -1.70
CA LEU A 107 1.53 5.40 -2.69
C LEU A 107 1.42 4.74 -4.07
N ALA A 108 1.59 3.42 -4.16
CA ALA A 108 1.45 2.69 -5.42
C ALA A 108 0.07 2.90 -6.05
N LYS A 109 -0.99 2.92 -5.23
CA LYS A 109 -2.34 3.25 -5.69
C LYS A 109 -2.41 4.65 -6.30
N GLN A 110 -1.87 5.66 -5.61
CA GLN A 110 -1.88 7.05 -6.08
C GLN A 110 -1.10 7.22 -7.38
N ASP A 111 0.05 6.55 -7.51
CA ASP A 111 0.86 6.57 -8.73
C ASP A 111 0.11 5.94 -9.90
N LEU A 112 -0.62 4.84 -9.68
CA LEU A 112 -1.46 4.21 -10.69
C LEU A 112 -2.67 5.07 -11.07
N GLU A 113 -3.34 5.71 -10.10
CA GLU A 113 -4.43 6.66 -10.36
C GLU A 113 -3.94 7.86 -11.19
N LYS A 114 -2.76 8.39 -10.87
CA LYS A 114 -2.11 9.43 -11.65
C LYS A 114 -1.83 8.96 -13.07
N LEU A 115 -1.26 7.77 -13.23
CA LEU A 115 -0.95 7.18 -14.54
C LEU A 115 -2.21 6.97 -15.39
N LYS A 116 -3.32 6.53 -14.78
CA LYS A 116 -4.62 6.43 -15.45
C LYS A 116 -5.09 7.80 -15.96
N ASN A 117 -5.00 8.82 -15.12
CA ASN A 117 -5.40 10.18 -15.50
C ASN A 117 -4.49 10.74 -16.61
N GLU A 118 -3.19 10.47 -16.55
CA GLU A 118 -2.25 10.83 -17.62
C GLU A 118 -2.66 10.21 -18.96
N LEU A 119 -3.01 8.92 -18.97
CA LEU A 119 -3.50 8.24 -20.17
C LEU A 119 -4.77 8.88 -20.71
N LEU A 120 -5.76 9.16 -19.85
CA LEU A 120 -7.02 9.80 -20.30
C LEU A 120 -6.78 11.19 -20.90
N ILE A 121 -5.90 11.98 -20.28
CA ILE A 121 -5.56 13.33 -20.77
C ILE A 121 -4.74 13.26 -22.05
N SER A 122 -3.75 12.35 -22.14
CA SER A 122 -2.96 12.18 -23.36
C SER A 122 -3.85 11.67 -24.50
N TRP A 123 -4.84 10.83 -24.19
CA TRP A 123 -5.81 10.34 -25.17
C TRP A 123 -6.67 11.45 -25.78
N CYS A 124 -7.06 12.47 -25.01
CA CYS A 124 -7.77 13.64 -25.54
C CYS A 124 -6.98 14.38 -26.63
N LYS A 125 -5.65 14.28 -26.64
CA LYS A 125 -4.79 14.88 -27.68
C LYS A 125 -4.84 14.12 -29.01
N PHE A 126 -5.23 12.84 -29.00
CA PHE A 126 -5.35 11.98 -30.17
C PHE A 126 -6.76 11.99 -30.78
N SER A 127 -7.56 13.05 -30.52
CA SER A 127 -8.94 13.21 -31.01
C SER A 127 -9.10 12.88 -32.50
N PRO A 128 -10.17 12.16 -32.92
CA PRO A 128 -10.24 11.44 -34.21
C PRO A 128 -10.45 12.33 -35.45
N ALA A 129 -10.17 13.63 -35.37
CA ALA A 129 -10.32 14.55 -36.49
C ALA A 129 -9.25 14.35 -37.58
N ASN A 130 -8.11 13.75 -37.25
CA ASN A 130 -7.04 13.45 -38.21
C ASN A 130 -6.66 11.97 -38.09
N ASN A 131 -7.30 11.12 -38.87
CA ASN A 131 -6.95 9.69 -39.00
C ASN A 131 -5.66 9.53 -39.82
N SER A 132 -4.56 10.17 -39.43
CA SER A 132 -3.28 9.98 -40.09
C SER A 132 -2.58 8.73 -39.53
N SER A 133 -1.85 7.99 -40.37
CA SER A 133 -1.07 6.83 -39.93
C SER A 133 0.01 7.18 -38.89
N ASN A 134 0.44 8.46 -38.84
CA ASN A 134 1.37 8.96 -37.82
C ASN A 134 0.73 9.10 -36.44
N ASP A 135 -0.59 9.35 -36.38
CA ASP A 135 -1.33 9.49 -35.12
C ASP A 135 -1.53 8.13 -34.45
N VAL A 136 -1.79 7.08 -35.25
CA VAL A 136 -1.90 5.68 -34.77
C VAL A 136 -0.59 5.21 -34.13
N LYS A 137 0.56 5.48 -34.77
CA LYS A 137 1.87 5.10 -34.23
C LYS A 137 2.16 5.83 -32.91
N SER A 138 1.91 7.14 -32.88
CA SER A 138 2.12 7.96 -31.69
C SER A 138 1.23 7.53 -30.51
N ALA A 139 -0.01 7.12 -30.80
CA ALA A 139 -0.92 6.57 -29.80
C ALA A 139 -0.43 5.22 -29.24
N LEU A 140 0.08 4.33 -30.10
CA LEU A 140 0.67 3.06 -29.68
C LEU A 140 1.93 3.26 -28.81
N ASP A 141 2.80 4.21 -29.19
CA ASP A 141 4.00 4.55 -28.41
C ASP A 141 3.63 5.06 -27.01
N GLU A 142 2.57 5.88 -26.90
CA GLU A 142 2.05 6.35 -25.62
C GLU A 142 1.44 5.21 -24.78
N LEU A 143 0.66 4.32 -25.39
CA LEU A 143 0.11 3.14 -24.70
C LEU A 143 1.23 2.22 -24.18
N LEU A 144 2.28 2.01 -24.97
CA LEU A 144 3.45 1.23 -24.57
C LEU A 144 4.19 1.92 -23.42
N ARG A 145 4.35 3.25 -23.45
CA ARG A 145 4.94 4.02 -22.35
C ARG A 145 4.15 3.83 -21.06
N ILE A 146 2.83 3.96 -21.10
CA ILE A 146 1.95 3.78 -19.94
C ILE A 146 2.03 2.34 -19.40
N ALA A 147 2.01 1.34 -20.29
CA ALA A 147 2.13 -0.06 -19.88
C ALA A 147 3.46 -0.36 -19.18
N ASN A 148 4.56 0.18 -19.70
CA ASN A 148 5.89 0.06 -19.08
C ASN A 148 5.96 0.77 -17.74
N GLU A 149 5.36 1.97 -17.62
CA GLU A 149 5.35 2.72 -16.37
C GLU A 149 4.53 2.01 -15.28
N LYS A 150 3.38 1.43 -15.64
CA LYS A 150 2.62 0.55 -14.74
C LYS A 150 3.51 -0.58 -14.20
N HIS A 151 4.26 -1.24 -15.08
CA HIS A 151 5.15 -2.32 -14.68
C HIS A 151 6.28 -1.82 -13.77
N ARG A 152 6.81 -0.62 -14.04
CA ARG A 152 7.85 0.02 -13.22
C ARG A 152 7.37 0.28 -11.80
N ILE A 153 6.13 0.78 -11.62
CA ILE A 153 5.54 1.02 -10.30
C ILE A 153 5.49 -0.29 -9.48
N VAL A 154 4.97 -1.37 -10.08
CA VAL A 154 4.87 -2.68 -9.42
C VAL A 154 6.25 -3.27 -9.12
N GLN A 155 7.20 -3.15 -10.05
CA GLN A 155 8.57 -3.61 -9.83
C GLN A 155 9.28 -2.81 -8.71
N SER A 156 9.09 -1.49 -8.65
CA SER A 156 9.67 -0.65 -7.61
C SER A 156 9.20 -1.09 -6.24
N GLU A 157 7.89 -1.28 -6.09
CA GLU A 157 7.32 -1.76 -4.83
C GLU A 157 7.89 -3.13 -4.45
N THR A 158 8.00 -4.06 -5.40
CA THR A 158 8.57 -5.38 -5.16
C THR A 158 10.02 -5.29 -4.69
N LYS A 159 10.82 -4.38 -5.26
CA LYS A 159 12.20 -4.14 -4.83
C LYS A 159 12.26 -3.59 -3.40
N ASP A 160 11.34 -2.68 -3.05
CA ASP A 160 11.25 -2.13 -1.70
C ASP A 160 10.82 -3.19 -0.67
N TRP A 161 9.94 -4.13 -1.06
CA TRP A 161 9.59 -5.30 -0.26
C TRP A 161 10.80 -6.21 -0.01
N ILE A 162 11.59 -6.49 -1.05
CA ILE A 162 12.80 -7.31 -0.93
C ILE A 162 13.83 -6.61 -0.02
N LYS A 163 14.01 -5.30 -0.17
CA LYS A 163 14.94 -4.51 0.65
C LYS A 163 14.55 -4.54 2.13
N GLU A 164 13.27 -4.32 2.43
CA GLU A 164 12.74 -4.37 3.79
C GLU A 164 12.89 -5.76 4.40
N PHE A 165 12.54 -6.81 3.65
CA PHE A 165 12.68 -8.20 4.09
C PHE A 165 14.14 -8.53 4.46
N LYS A 166 15.10 -8.15 3.61
CA LYS A 166 16.54 -8.34 3.87
C LYS A 166 17.02 -7.55 5.10
N SER A 167 16.57 -6.31 5.25
CA SER A 167 16.90 -5.47 6.41
C SER A 167 16.38 -6.08 7.72
N GLY A 168 15.14 -6.61 7.71
CA GLY A 168 14.56 -7.30 8.85
C GLY A 168 15.36 -8.54 9.28
N MET A 169 15.81 -9.36 8.33
CA MET A 169 16.66 -10.52 8.63
C MET A 169 18.01 -10.11 9.23
N ALA A 170 18.67 -9.09 8.68
CA ALA A 170 19.96 -8.63 9.20
C ALA A 170 19.86 -8.08 10.64
N SER A 171 18.72 -7.49 11.01
CA SER A 171 18.49 -6.96 12.36
C SER A 171 18.21 -8.06 13.42
N THR A 172 17.87 -9.28 12.99
CA THR A 172 17.47 -10.38 13.89
C THR A 172 18.49 -11.51 13.97
N THR A 173 19.45 -11.58 13.05
CA THR A 173 20.60 -12.50 13.15
C THR A 173 21.56 -12.02 14.26
N PRO A 174 21.88 -12.86 15.26
CA PRO A 174 22.88 -12.54 16.25
C PRO A 174 24.21 -12.23 15.57
N ARG A 175 24.85 -11.13 15.97
CA ARG A 175 26.16 -10.76 15.44
C ARG A 175 27.18 -11.77 15.98
N THR A 176 27.56 -12.75 15.16
CA THR A 176 28.65 -13.66 15.46
C THR A 176 29.95 -12.87 15.33
N ASN A 177 30.51 -12.48 16.47
CA ASN A 177 31.88 -11.97 16.55
C ASN A 177 32.88 -13.11 16.41
#